data_AF-A0A0N4X660-F1
#
_entry.id   AF-A0A0N4X660-F1
#
_cell.length_a   1.000
_cell.length_b   1.000
_cell.length_c   1.000
_cell.angle_alpha   90.00
_cell.angle_beta   90.00
_cell.angle_gamma   90.00
#
_symmetry.space_group_name_H-M   'P 1'
#
loop_
_entity.id
_entity.type
_entity.pdbx_description
1 polymer ?
#
loop_
_entity_poly.entity_id
_entity_poly.type
_entity_poly.pdbx_seq_one_letter_code
_entity_poly.pdbx_strand_id
1 'polypeptide(L)'
;MLEFSIFYHPQNAYCIMVDQGANRKFKNFIAKLPSCFNNTATFYLSGADLPLRTNLEMVRIMIALNGSINTDVEEFETDRYRLMEGIHPPVPLYKSAMSVAIPRRAAKFMSKSKKVKALLTYLNETWVPDESFWTTLTLNSGRIASWSCVFGVLDMPEVVRRPELVAHKVYLDQQPAAYLCLLKEIRRRSHNPIEFDATSYAEMPTVELSNGKRITELKHPDWLMRSSFYRR
;
A
#
# COMPACT_ATOMS: atom_id res chain seq x y z
N MET A 1 -8.55 10.53 -14.29
CA MET A 1 -8.19 11.90 -13.87
C MET A 1 -8.70 12.25 -12.48
N LEU A 2 -9.95 11.91 -12.13
CA LEU A 2 -10.49 12.23 -10.80
C LEU A 2 -9.63 11.67 -9.65
N GLU A 3 -9.15 10.44 -9.79
CA GLU A 3 -8.21 9.81 -8.84
C GLU A 3 -6.92 10.59 -8.68
N PHE A 4 -6.24 10.92 -9.77
CA PHE A 4 -5.02 11.74 -9.71
C PHE A 4 -5.29 13.10 -9.05
N SER A 5 -6.44 13.72 -9.33
CA SER A 5 -6.80 15.02 -8.76
C SER A 5 -6.98 15.03 -7.23
N ILE A 6 -7.27 13.88 -6.62
CA ILE A 6 -7.44 13.77 -5.16
C ILE A 6 -6.11 13.51 -4.45
N PHE A 7 -5.16 12.82 -5.10
CA PHE A 7 -3.83 12.60 -4.57
C PHE A 7 -2.87 13.77 -4.83
N TYR A 8 -3.08 14.53 -5.91
CA TYR A 8 -2.12 15.51 -6.41
C TYR A 8 -1.84 16.67 -5.44
N HIS A 9 -0.55 16.90 -5.16
CA HIS A 9 -0.01 18.05 -4.46
C HIS A 9 1.34 18.43 -5.10
N PRO A 10 1.64 19.74 -5.29
CA PRO A 10 2.82 20.18 -6.04
C PRO A 10 4.16 19.80 -5.39
N GLN A 11 4.19 19.61 -4.07
CA GLN A 11 5.38 19.21 -3.31
C GLN A 11 5.69 17.70 -3.38
N ASN A 12 4.75 16.88 -3.84
CA ASN A 12 4.91 15.42 -3.94
C ASN A 12 5.49 15.03 -5.31
N ALA A 13 5.93 13.78 -5.45
CA ALA A 13 6.38 13.22 -6.72
C ALA A 13 5.54 12.01 -7.11
N TYR A 14 5.13 11.95 -8.38
CA TYR A 14 4.21 10.92 -8.88
C TYR A 14 4.84 10.12 -10.01
N CYS A 15 4.74 8.80 -9.91
CA CYS A 15 5.13 7.86 -10.94
C CYS A 15 3.88 7.08 -11.35
N ILE A 16 3.27 7.47 -12.47
CA ILE A 16 2.02 6.86 -12.96
C ILE A 16 2.41 5.78 -13.95
N MET A 17 2.07 4.54 -13.69
CA MET A 17 2.23 3.47 -14.66
C MET A 17 0.89 3.29 -15.44
N VAL A 18 0.89 3.12 -16.78
CA VAL A 18 -0.22 2.77 -17.74
C VAL A 18 -0.10 1.40 -18.48
N ASP A 19 -0.97 0.42 -18.30
CA ASP A 19 -0.77 -0.94 -18.86
C ASP A 19 -0.50 -1.02 -20.40
N GLN A 20 0.31 -2.00 -20.85
CA GLN A 20 0.62 -2.15 -22.28
C GLN A 20 -0.60 -2.61 -23.10
N GLY A 21 -1.57 -3.30 -22.52
CA GLY A 21 -2.87 -3.61 -23.13
C GLY A 21 -3.82 -2.41 -23.18
N ALA A 22 -3.54 -1.31 -22.47
CA ALA A 22 -4.44 -0.15 -22.44
C ALA A 22 -4.62 0.49 -23.82
N ASN A 23 -5.83 1.01 -24.06
CA ASN A 23 -6.17 1.59 -25.36
C ASN A 23 -5.28 2.79 -25.72
N ARG A 24 -5.05 2.99 -27.03
CA ARG A 24 -4.13 4.02 -27.53
C ARG A 24 -4.54 5.43 -27.10
N LYS A 25 -5.85 5.73 -27.07
CA LYS A 25 -6.36 7.05 -26.66
C LYS A 25 -5.98 7.37 -25.21
N PHE A 26 -6.14 6.40 -24.31
CA PHE A 26 -5.79 6.51 -22.89
C PHE A 26 -4.28 6.73 -22.72
N LYS A 27 -3.45 5.94 -23.40
CA LYS A 27 -1.99 6.12 -23.38
C LYS A 27 -1.57 7.51 -23.85
N ASN A 28 -2.11 7.97 -24.98
CA ASN A 28 -1.83 9.29 -25.52
C ASN A 28 -2.26 10.42 -24.57
N PHE A 29 -3.36 10.21 -23.84
CA PHE A 29 -3.82 11.16 -22.84
C PHE A 29 -2.89 11.21 -21.63
N ILE A 30 -2.54 10.05 -21.04
CA ILE A 30 -1.68 9.99 -19.87
C ILE A 30 -0.26 10.47 -20.19
N ALA A 31 0.29 10.15 -21.37
CA ALA A 31 1.62 10.61 -21.80
C ALA A 31 1.77 12.14 -21.85
N LYS A 32 0.66 12.89 -21.88
CA LYS A 32 0.66 14.37 -21.82
C LYS A 32 0.57 14.93 -20.40
N LEU A 33 0.34 14.11 -19.37
CA LEU A 33 0.29 14.61 -17.99
C LEU A 33 1.59 15.30 -17.53
N PRO A 34 2.79 14.78 -17.84
CA PRO A 34 4.04 15.45 -17.46
C PRO A 34 4.19 16.87 -18.04
N SER A 35 3.55 17.19 -19.17
CA SER A 35 3.58 18.57 -19.70
C SER A 35 2.74 19.56 -18.90
N CYS A 36 1.79 19.06 -18.10
CA CYS A 36 0.96 19.87 -17.21
C CYS A 36 1.51 19.92 -15.78
N PHE A 37 2.20 18.87 -15.34
CA PHE A 37 2.66 18.68 -13.97
C PHE A 37 4.12 18.23 -13.93
N ASN A 38 5.04 19.17 -13.71
CA ASN A 38 6.49 18.92 -13.72
C ASN A 38 6.97 17.87 -12.70
N ASN A 39 6.16 17.60 -11.66
CA ASN A 39 6.43 16.61 -10.62
C ASN A 39 5.83 15.21 -10.91
N THR A 40 5.43 14.96 -12.17
CA THR A 40 4.80 13.70 -12.60
C THR A 40 5.60 13.04 -13.72
N ALA A 41 5.88 11.75 -13.58
CA ALA A 41 6.48 10.90 -14.60
C ALA A 41 5.53 9.74 -14.95
N THR A 42 5.48 9.34 -16.22
CA THR A 42 4.55 8.31 -16.71
C THR A 42 5.31 7.10 -17.29
N PHE A 43 4.98 5.90 -16.82
CA PHE A 43 5.46 4.57 -17.22
C PHE A 43 4.24 3.68 -17.50
N TYR A 44 4.30 2.33 -17.50
CA TYR A 44 3.22 1.47 -18.01
C TYR A 44 2.68 0.34 -17.04
N LEU A 45 1.53 0.46 -16.28
CA LEU A 45 0.67 -0.48 -15.45
C LEU A 45 -0.74 0.14 -15.05
N SER A 46 -1.57 -0.40 -14.14
CA SER A 46 -2.99 0.04 -13.89
C SER A 46 -3.31 0.54 -12.45
N GLY A 47 -4.49 1.13 -12.19
CA GLY A 47 -4.91 1.55 -10.83
C GLY A 47 -6.43 1.79 -10.64
N ALA A 48 -6.92 1.53 -9.42
CA ALA A 48 -8.31 1.65 -8.97
C ALA A 48 -8.42 2.01 -7.47
N ASP A 49 -7.56 2.92 -7.01
CA ASP A 49 -7.34 3.22 -5.60
C ASP A 49 -7.85 4.62 -5.22
N LEU A 50 -8.40 4.78 -4.03
CA LEU A 50 -8.80 6.10 -3.53
C LEU A 50 -8.27 6.36 -2.12
N PRO A 51 -7.85 7.61 -1.80
CA PRO A 51 -7.34 7.92 -0.49
C PRO A 51 -8.48 7.99 0.54
N LEU A 52 -8.23 7.43 1.73
CA LEU A 52 -9.05 7.62 2.92
C LEU A 52 -8.55 8.76 3.81
N ARG A 53 -7.37 9.31 3.47
CA ARG A 53 -6.68 10.37 4.19
C ARG A 53 -6.33 11.54 3.27
N THR A 54 -6.42 12.75 3.79
CA THR A 54 -5.90 13.95 3.12
C THR A 54 -4.37 13.92 3.08
N ASN A 55 -3.75 14.76 2.25
CA ASN A 55 -2.29 14.85 2.22
C ASN A 55 -1.69 15.29 3.57
N LEU A 56 -2.35 16.19 4.31
CA LEU A 56 -1.90 16.60 5.64
C LEU A 56 -1.95 15.44 6.65
N GLU A 57 -3.05 14.67 6.65
CA GLU A 57 -3.18 13.47 7.49
C GLU A 57 -2.13 12.42 7.11
N MET A 58 -1.91 12.16 5.82
CA MET A 58 -0.87 11.26 5.35
C MET A 58 0.52 11.69 5.81
N VAL A 59 0.86 12.98 5.71
CA VAL A 59 2.16 13.49 6.21
C VAL A 59 2.32 13.22 7.70
N ARG A 60 1.28 13.48 8.52
CA ARG A 60 1.32 13.19 9.96
C ARG A 60 1.50 11.71 10.26
N ILE A 61 0.82 10.84 9.51
CA ILE A 61 0.98 9.38 9.62
C ILE A 61 2.42 8.97 9.27
N MET A 62 2.97 9.47 8.17
CA MET A 62 4.33 9.12 7.75
C MET A 62 5.40 9.58 8.75
N ILE A 63 5.17 10.70 9.44
CA ILE A 63 6.00 11.15 10.56
C ILE A 63 5.88 10.18 11.73
N ALA A 64 4.66 9.78 12.10
CA ALA A 64 4.40 8.84 13.20
C ALA A 64 4.99 7.44 12.93
N LEU A 65 5.00 6.99 11.67
CA LEU A 65 5.66 5.74 11.26
C LEU A 65 7.19 5.80 11.41
N ASN A 66 7.78 6.98 11.57
CA ASN A 66 9.21 7.17 11.87
C ASN A 66 10.17 6.38 10.96
N GLY A 67 9.83 6.29 9.67
CA GLY A 67 10.62 5.55 8.69
C GLY A 67 10.57 4.03 8.84
N SER A 68 9.56 3.47 9.52
CA SER A 68 9.20 2.06 9.45
C SER A 68 8.56 1.71 8.10
N ILE A 69 8.44 0.42 7.81
CA ILE A 69 7.66 -0.09 6.67
C ILE A 69 6.27 -0.46 7.18
N ASN A 70 5.24 -0.10 6.43
CA ASN A 70 3.86 -0.45 6.74
C ASN A 70 3.23 -1.28 5.60
N THR A 71 2.98 -2.56 5.89
CA THR A 71 2.34 -3.56 5.03
C THR A 71 1.65 -4.61 5.88
N ASP A 72 0.60 -5.23 5.32
CA ASP A 72 0.01 -6.44 5.89
C ASP A 72 0.96 -7.62 5.77
N VAL A 73 0.87 -8.57 6.71
CA VAL A 73 1.71 -9.76 6.83
C VAL A 73 0.84 -11.00 6.95
N GLU A 74 1.06 -11.95 6.05
CA GLU A 74 0.35 -13.23 5.97
C GLU A 74 1.35 -14.40 5.75
N GLU A 75 0.92 -15.64 5.98
CA GLU A 75 1.63 -16.85 5.56
C GLU A 75 1.79 -16.84 4.06
N PHE A 76 2.95 -17.31 3.63
CA PHE A 76 3.09 -17.70 2.25
C PHE A 76 2.34 -19.01 1.96
N GLU A 77 1.37 -18.95 1.04
CA GLU A 77 0.56 -20.10 0.65
C GLU A 77 1.44 -21.17 -0.04
N THR A 78 1.47 -22.38 0.51
CA THR A 78 2.31 -23.50 0.00
C THR A 78 2.08 -23.81 -1.47
N ASP A 79 0.88 -23.52 -1.96
CA ASP A 79 0.43 -23.84 -3.30
C ASP A 79 1.14 -23.02 -4.37
N ARG A 80 1.63 -21.82 -4.02
CA ARG A 80 2.27 -20.88 -4.94
C ARG A 80 3.65 -21.34 -5.43
N TYR A 81 4.28 -22.29 -4.75
CA TYR A 81 5.61 -22.81 -5.11
C TYR A 81 5.66 -24.33 -5.24
N ARG A 82 4.50 -25.00 -5.38
CA ARG A 82 4.42 -26.46 -5.57
C ARG A 82 5.27 -26.99 -6.73
N LEU A 83 5.45 -26.20 -7.78
CA LEU A 83 6.27 -26.56 -8.95
C LEU A 83 7.77 -26.33 -8.76
N MET A 84 8.18 -25.76 -7.62
CA MET A 84 9.56 -25.42 -7.28
C MET A 84 10.12 -26.32 -6.17
N GLU A 85 9.60 -27.55 -6.05
CA GLU A 85 10.04 -28.51 -5.04
C GLU A 85 11.56 -28.77 -5.15
N GLY A 86 12.27 -28.67 -4.02
CA GLY A 86 13.74 -28.76 -3.96
C GLY A 86 14.50 -27.46 -4.25
N ILE A 87 13.83 -26.40 -4.73
CA ILE A 87 14.43 -25.08 -4.93
C ILE A 87 14.11 -24.20 -3.71
N HIS A 88 15.11 -24.00 -2.86
CA HIS A 88 14.94 -23.22 -1.63
C HIS A 88 14.99 -21.70 -1.89
N PRO A 89 14.10 -20.91 -1.27
CA PRO A 89 14.13 -19.47 -1.39
C PRO A 89 15.35 -18.89 -0.65
N PRO A 90 15.88 -17.72 -1.08
CA PRO A 90 17.02 -17.07 -0.44
C PRO A 90 16.69 -16.48 0.95
N VAL A 91 15.40 -16.42 1.30
CA VAL A 91 14.84 -15.98 2.60
C VAL A 91 13.52 -16.70 2.87
N PRO A 92 13.09 -16.81 4.14
CA PRO A 92 11.74 -17.24 4.49
C PRO A 92 10.69 -16.37 3.81
N LEU A 93 9.68 -17.00 3.20
CA LEU A 93 8.65 -16.32 2.42
C LEU A 93 7.45 -15.96 3.29
N TYR A 94 6.87 -14.78 3.02
CA TYR A 94 5.62 -14.28 3.59
C TYR A 94 4.76 -13.71 2.48
N LYS A 95 3.45 -13.71 2.70
CA LYS A 95 2.49 -12.99 1.87
C LYS A 95 2.30 -11.58 2.41
N SER A 96 2.02 -10.64 1.51
CA SER A 96 1.78 -9.23 1.78
C SER A 96 0.61 -8.73 0.95
N ALA A 97 0.08 -7.56 1.33
CA ALA A 97 -0.68 -6.77 0.39
C ALA A 97 0.18 -6.41 -0.84
N MET A 98 -0.48 -6.18 -1.99
CA MET A 98 0.18 -5.64 -3.19
C MET A 98 0.71 -4.22 -2.96
N SER A 99 0.04 -3.45 -2.09
CA SER A 99 0.34 -2.06 -1.77
C SER A 99 1.08 -1.95 -0.45
N VAL A 100 2.15 -1.15 -0.42
CA VAL A 100 3.00 -0.94 0.77
C VAL A 100 3.40 0.53 0.91
N ALA A 101 3.56 0.99 2.15
CA ALA A 101 4.26 2.23 2.43
C ALA A 101 5.70 1.92 2.91
N ILE A 102 6.69 2.37 2.14
CA ILE A 102 8.12 2.18 2.44
C ILE A 102 8.85 3.52 2.56
N PRO A 103 9.85 3.63 3.44
CA PRO A 103 10.70 4.81 3.51
C PRO A 103 11.72 4.80 2.36
N ARG A 104 12.17 5.99 1.96
CA ARG A 104 13.17 6.15 0.89
C ARG A 104 14.45 5.35 1.12
N ARG A 105 14.88 5.19 2.38
CA ARG A 105 16.05 4.38 2.75
C ARG A 105 15.88 2.91 2.35
N ALA A 106 14.70 2.34 2.58
CA ALA A 106 14.38 0.96 2.23
C ALA A 106 14.33 0.80 0.70
N ALA A 107 13.69 1.73 -0.02
CA ALA A 107 13.66 1.70 -1.50
C ALA A 107 15.08 1.73 -2.11
N LYS A 108 15.97 2.58 -1.58
CA LYS A 108 17.38 2.64 -2.00
C LYS A 108 18.15 1.36 -1.71
N PHE A 109 17.90 0.73 -0.56
CA PHE A 109 18.50 -0.56 -0.22
C PHE A 109 18.00 -1.67 -1.15
N MET A 110 16.69 -1.75 -1.37
CA MET A 110 16.05 -2.79 -2.19
C MET A 110 16.55 -2.77 -3.63
N SER A 111 16.64 -1.58 -4.24
CA SER A 111 17.14 -1.44 -5.62
C SER A 111 18.59 -1.90 -5.83
N LYS A 112 19.41 -1.90 -4.77
CA LYS A 112 20.85 -2.24 -4.85
C LYS A 112 21.19 -3.62 -4.32
N SER A 113 20.36 -4.19 -3.45
CA SER A 113 20.66 -5.44 -2.75
C SER A 113 20.65 -6.65 -3.68
N LYS A 114 21.75 -7.41 -3.71
CA LYS A 114 21.84 -8.68 -4.44
C LYS A 114 20.85 -9.72 -3.92
N LYS A 115 20.61 -9.72 -2.61
CA LYS A 115 19.65 -10.62 -1.95
C LYS A 115 18.21 -10.34 -2.39
N VAL A 116 17.86 -9.06 -2.54
CA VAL A 116 16.55 -8.63 -3.06
C VAL A 116 16.37 -9.02 -4.51
N LYS A 117 17.41 -8.87 -5.34
CA LYS A 117 17.40 -9.32 -6.74
C LYS A 117 17.24 -10.84 -6.85
N ALA A 118 17.96 -11.62 -6.03
CA ALA A 118 17.81 -13.07 -5.99
C ALA A 118 16.39 -13.50 -5.59
N LEU A 119 15.79 -12.79 -4.62
CA LEU A 119 14.40 -13.04 -4.24
C LEU A 119 13.42 -12.72 -5.37
N LEU A 120 13.59 -11.61 -6.08
CA LEU A 120 12.76 -11.28 -7.25
C LEU A 120 12.82 -12.37 -8.31
N THR A 121 14.03 -12.87 -8.60
CA THR A 121 14.21 -13.98 -9.56
C THR A 121 13.54 -15.27 -9.08
N TYR A 122 13.61 -15.57 -7.78
CA TYR A 122 12.92 -16.73 -7.22
C TYR A 122 11.40 -16.59 -7.35
N LEU A 123 10.84 -15.45 -6.92
CA LEU A 123 9.40 -15.21 -6.94
C LEU A 123 8.83 -15.19 -8.36
N ASN A 124 9.60 -14.77 -9.38
CA ASN A 124 9.15 -14.79 -10.77
C ASN A 124 8.66 -16.17 -11.24
N GLU A 125 9.12 -17.25 -10.61
CA GLU A 125 8.73 -18.62 -10.92
C GLU A 125 7.55 -19.13 -10.04
N THR A 126 7.10 -18.31 -9.07
CA THR A 126 5.97 -18.61 -8.18
C THR A 126 4.65 -18.06 -8.74
N TRP A 127 3.53 -18.61 -8.25
CA TRP A 127 2.20 -18.10 -8.56
C TRP A 127 1.88 -16.83 -7.75
N VAL A 128 1.53 -15.72 -8.40
CA VAL A 128 1.20 -14.41 -7.77
C VAL A 128 2.37 -13.83 -6.93
N PRO A 129 3.48 -13.45 -7.58
CA PRO A 129 4.71 -13.00 -6.90
C PRO A 129 4.63 -11.61 -6.24
N ASP A 130 3.72 -10.77 -6.72
CA ASP A 130 3.52 -9.39 -6.28
C ASP A 130 2.98 -9.29 -4.85
N GLU A 131 2.17 -10.25 -4.43
CA GLU A 131 1.68 -10.39 -3.05
C GLU A 131 2.69 -11.07 -2.12
N SER A 132 3.94 -11.26 -2.52
CA SER A 132 4.89 -12.03 -1.69
C SER A 132 6.27 -11.40 -1.62
N PHE A 133 6.47 -10.31 -2.35
CA PHE A 133 7.75 -9.63 -2.38
C PHE A 133 7.98 -8.78 -1.12
N TRP A 134 6.99 -8.00 -0.67
CA TRP A 134 7.22 -6.95 0.32
C TRP A 134 7.50 -7.49 1.72
N THR A 135 6.68 -8.41 2.23
CA THR A 135 6.85 -8.94 3.60
C THR A 135 7.95 -9.95 3.74
N THR A 136 8.23 -10.71 2.68
CA THR A 136 9.39 -11.62 2.58
C THR A 136 10.72 -10.89 2.80
N LEU A 137 10.81 -9.63 2.40
CA LEU A 137 12.01 -8.82 2.66
C LEU A 137 12.10 -8.31 4.10
N THR A 138 10.98 -8.26 4.84
CA THR A 138 10.90 -7.53 6.11
C THR A 138 10.73 -8.42 7.34
N LEU A 139 10.29 -9.67 7.21
CA LEU A 139 9.93 -10.51 8.36
C LEU A 139 10.54 -11.91 8.27
N ASN A 140 10.86 -12.46 9.44
CA ASN A 140 11.22 -13.86 9.67
C ASN A 140 10.29 -14.41 10.77
N SER A 141 9.27 -15.16 10.37
CA SER A 141 8.45 -16.18 11.08
C SER A 141 6.98 -15.79 11.33
N GLY A 142 6.01 -16.56 10.79
CA GLY A 142 4.56 -16.44 11.04
C GLY A 142 3.63 -16.85 9.88
N ARG A 143 2.44 -17.42 10.19
CA ARG A 143 1.40 -17.95 9.25
C ARG A 143 0.10 -17.08 9.27
N ILE A 144 -0.64 -16.82 8.15
CA ILE A 144 -2.12 -16.62 7.88
C ILE A 144 -2.49 -16.43 6.34
N ALA A 145 -3.77 -16.37 5.88
CA ALA A 145 -4.24 -16.28 4.46
C ALA A 145 -5.47 -15.31 4.20
N SER A 146 -5.87 -15.00 2.94
CA SER A 146 -6.81 -13.87 2.58
C SER A 146 -7.79 -14.03 1.35
N TRP A 147 -8.83 -13.16 1.29
CA TRP A 147 -9.86 -12.90 0.24
C TRP A 147 -10.14 -11.37 0.04
N SER A 148 -10.59 -10.90 -1.15
CA SER A 148 -10.76 -9.45 -1.52
C SER A 148 -12.23 -8.99 -1.77
N CYS A 149 -12.54 -7.70 -1.54
CA CYS A 149 -13.90 -7.08 -1.60
C CYS A 149 -13.94 -5.77 -2.44
N VAL A 150 -15.11 -5.39 -3.00
CA VAL A 150 -15.36 -4.10 -3.68
C VAL A 150 -16.35 -3.26 -2.86
N PHE A 151 -16.01 -2.01 -2.53
CA PHE A 151 -16.82 -1.16 -1.66
C PHE A 151 -17.93 -0.38 -2.38
N GLY A 152 -19.11 -0.34 -1.77
CA GLY A 152 -20.27 0.45 -2.21
C GLY A 152 -20.60 1.62 -1.28
N VAL A 153 -21.63 2.40 -1.65
CA VAL A 153 -22.00 3.63 -0.92
C VAL A 153 -22.42 3.37 0.52
N LEU A 154 -23.02 2.21 0.78
CA LEU A 154 -23.45 1.79 2.12
C LEU A 154 -22.28 1.45 3.05
N ASP A 155 -21.10 1.16 2.50
CA ASP A 155 -19.89 0.86 3.27
C ASP A 155 -19.16 2.14 3.70
N MET A 156 -19.40 3.26 3.01
CA MET A 156 -18.68 4.53 3.20
C MET A 156 -18.68 5.06 4.64
N PRO A 157 -19.78 4.97 5.43
CA PRO A 157 -19.77 5.43 6.82
C PRO A 157 -18.75 4.70 7.70
N GLU A 158 -18.48 3.42 7.43
CA GLU A 158 -17.45 2.67 8.14
C GLU A 158 -16.09 2.91 7.49
N VAL A 159 -15.99 2.72 6.16
CA VAL A 159 -14.74 2.81 5.38
C VAL A 159 -13.99 4.12 5.60
N VAL A 160 -14.69 5.26 5.67
CA VAL A 160 -14.04 6.57 5.88
C VAL A 160 -13.39 6.70 7.27
N ARG A 161 -13.94 6.03 8.29
CA ARG A 161 -13.44 6.07 9.68
C ARG A 161 -12.25 5.14 9.91
N ARG A 162 -12.09 4.15 9.04
CA ARG A 162 -11.02 3.17 9.12
C ARG A 162 -9.62 3.83 9.09
N PRO A 163 -8.59 3.25 9.76
CA PRO A 163 -7.27 3.86 9.88
C PRO A 163 -6.40 3.75 8.62
N GLU A 164 -6.80 2.99 7.60
CA GLU A 164 -5.97 2.81 6.42
C GLU A 164 -5.82 4.12 5.62
N LEU A 165 -4.75 4.20 4.84
CA LEU A 165 -4.43 5.40 4.07
C LEU A 165 -5.21 5.46 2.77
N VAL A 166 -5.47 4.29 2.18
CA VAL A 166 -6.04 4.10 0.84
C VAL A 166 -6.99 2.92 0.90
N ALA A 167 -8.14 3.04 0.24
CA ALA A 167 -9.09 1.96 0.07
C ALA A 167 -8.98 1.37 -1.34
N HIS A 168 -9.04 0.04 -1.39
CA HIS A 168 -9.07 -0.78 -2.59
C HIS A 168 -10.15 -1.85 -2.43
N LYS A 169 -11.08 -2.09 -3.36
CA LYS A 169 -11.31 -1.45 -4.67
C LYS A 169 -12.51 -0.51 -4.59
N VAL A 170 -12.40 0.69 -5.16
CA VAL A 170 -13.53 1.63 -5.31
C VAL A 170 -13.66 2.05 -6.77
N TYR A 171 -14.61 1.45 -7.47
CA TYR A 171 -14.78 1.64 -8.90
C TYR A 171 -15.86 2.67 -9.23
N LEU A 172 -15.52 3.65 -10.08
CA LEU A 172 -16.44 4.69 -10.52
C LEU A 172 -17.61 4.13 -11.36
N ASP A 173 -17.35 3.11 -12.18
CA ASP A 173 -18.33 2.47 -13.07
C ASP A 173 -19.24 1.47 -12.36
N GLN A 174 -18.81 0.91 -11.22
CA GLN A 174 -19.64 0.03 -10.41
C GLN A 174 -20.49 0.78 -9.39
N GLN A 175 -19.89 1.69 -8.61
CA GLN A 175 -20.56 2.42 -7.54
C GLN A 175 -20.13 3.89 -7.53
N PRO A 176 -20.64 4.72 -8.48
CA PRO A 176 -20.24 6.12 -8.60
C PRO A 176 -20.49 6.93 -7.32
N ALA A 177 -21.57 6.62 -6.59
CA ALA A 177 -21.90 7.29 -5.34
C ALA A 177 -20.81 7.08 -4.27
N ALA A 178 -20.27 5.86 -4.14
CA ALA A 178 -19.18 5.56 -3.22
C ALA A 178 -17.92 6.38 -3.58
N TYR A 179 -17.55 6.35 -4.85
CA TYR A 179 -16.41 7.09 -5.40
C TYR A 179 -16.53 8.59 -5.13
N LEU A 180 -17.69 9.18 -5.48
CA LEU A 180 -17.94 10.61 -5.34
C LEU A 180 -18.09 11.06 -3.88
N CYS A 181 -18.66 10.21 -3.01
CA CYS A 181 -18.72 10.47 -1.57
C CYS A 181 -17.33 10.57 -0.97
N LEU A 182 -16.45 9.62 -1.27
CA LEU A 182 -15.07 9.64 -0.79
C LEU A 182 -14.31 10.85 -1.36
N LEU A 183 -14.48 11.15 -2.65
CA LEU A 183 -13.90 12.33 -3.29
C LEU A 183 -14.33 13.63 -2.61
N LYS A 184 -15.64 13.79 -2.36
CA LYS A 184 -16.22 14.97 -1.71
C LYS A 184 -15.69 15.12 -0.29
N GLU A 185 -15.65 14.03 0.48
CA GLU A 185 -15.25 14.06 1.88
C GLU A 185 -13.76 14.40 2.05
N ILE A 186 -12.88 13.82 1.23
CA ILE A 186 -11.45 14.13 1.28
C ILE A 186 -11.19 15.59 0.88
N ARG A 187 -11.88 16.11 -0.14
CA ARG A 187 -11.77 17.54 -0.51
C ARG A 187 -12.28 18.44 0.61
N ARG A 188 -13.44 18.10 1.22
CA ARG A 188 -14.00 18.85 2.35
C ARG A 188 -13.02 18.94 3.51
N ARG A 189 -12.40 17.81 3.91
CA ARG A 189 -11.37 17.75 4.97
C ARG A 189 -10.05 18.44 4.59
N SER A 190 -9.71 18.46 3.30
CA SER A 190 -8.52 19.19 2.82
C SER A 190 -8.69 20.71 2.93
N HIS A 191 -9.91 21.21 2.68
CA HIS A 191 -10.23 22.64 2.84
C HIS A 191 -10.60 23.03 4.27
N ASN A 192 -11.16 22.11 5.05
CA ASN A 192 -11.54 22.31 6.45
C ASN A 192 -10.91 21.19 7.31
N PRO A 193 -9.62 21.33 7.66
CA PRO A 193 -8.92 20.33 8.43
C PRO A 193 -9.64 20.06 9.76
N ILE A 194 -9.89 18.78 10.02
CA ILE A 194 -10.35 18.30 11.33
C ILE A 194 -9.15 17.91 12.18
N GLU A 195 -9.34 17.84 13.50
CA GLU A 195 -8.34 17.27 14.38
C GLU A 195 -8.07 15.81 13.98
N PHE A 196 -6.80 15.45 13.89
CA PHE A 196 -6.35 14.13 13.46
C PHE A 196 -5.19 13.69 14.35
N ASP A 197 -5.44 12.68 15.17
CA ASP A 197 -4.46 12.04 16.03
C ASP A 197 -3.77 10.89 15.29
N ALA A 198 -2.45 10.99 15.16
CA ALA A 198 -1.61 9.98 14.53
C ALA A 198 -0.90 9.06 15.54
N THR A 199 -1.19 9.20 16.85
CA THR A 199 -0.46 8.50 17.92
C THR A 199 -0.51 6.98 17.76
N SER A 200 -1.66 6.42 17.38
CA SER A 200 -1.82 4.98 17.15
C SER A 200 -0.87 4.44 16.07
N TYR A 201 -0.51 5.23 15.06
CA TYR A 201 0.44 4.81 14.03
C TYR A 201 1.88 4.70 14.57
N ALA A 202 2.24 5.52 15.56
CA ALA A 202 3.54 5.43 16.22
C ALA A 202 3.66 4.21 17.15
N GLU A 203 2.53 3.63 17.56
CA GLU A 203 2.46 2.41 18.38
C GLU A 203 2.34 1.13 17.56
N MET A 204 2.39 1.22 16.22
CA MET A 204 2.32 0.03 15.37
C MET A 204 3.50 -0.92 15.64
N PRO A 205 3.27 -2.24 15.66
CA PRO A 205 4.33 -3.23 15.86
C PRO A 205 5.52 -3.04 14.93
N THR A 206 5.30 -2.69 13.66
CA THR A 206 6.38 -2.46 12.69
C THR A 206 7.27 -1.27 13.07
N VAL A 207 6.71 -0.21 13.69
CA VAL A 207 7.45 0.93 14.22
C VAL A 207 8.28 0.50 15.42
N GLU A 208 7.65 -0.18 16.38
CA GLU A 208 8.30 -0.64 17.60
C GLU A 208 9.45 -1.64 17.32
N LEU A 209 9.23 -2.60 16.42
CA LEU A 209 10.25 -3.53 15.94
C LEU A 209 11.39 -2.78 15.22
N SER A 210 11.08 -1.78 14.39
CA SER A 210 12.10 -0.99 13.71
C SER A 210 12.96 -0.14 14.66
N ASN A 211 12.43 0.17 15.84
CA ASN A 211 13.15 0.85 16.93
C ASN A 211 13.92 -0.15 17.84
N GLY A 212 13.94 -1.44 17.50
CA GLY A 212 14.74 -2.45 18.19
C GLY A 212 14.04 -3.16 19.36
N LYS A 213 12.73 -2.94 19.57
CA LYS A 213 11.98 -3.73 20.56
C LYS A 213 11.85 -5.19 20.12
N ARG A 214 11.81 -6.11 21.10
CA ARG A 214 11.48 -7.52 20.84
C ARG A 214 9.96 -7.70 20.70
N ILE A 215 9.53 -8.78 20.02
CA ILE A 215 8.10 -9.12 19.86
C ILE A 215 7.37 -9.21 21.21
N THR A 216 8.05 -9.69 22.25
CA THR A 216 7.51 -9.81 23.62
C THR A 216 7.35 -8.47 24.35
N GLU A 217 7.92 -7.39 23.81
CA GLU A 217 7.94 -6.04 24.42
C GLU A 217 7.04 -5.05 23.67
N LEU A 218 6.28 -5.55 22.69
CA LEU A 218 5.36 -4.73 21.90
C LEU A 218 4.17 -4.31 22.76
N LYS A 219 3.72 -3.06 22.58
CA LYS A 219 2.52 -2.54 23.27
C LYS A 219 1.27 -3.29 22.87
N HIS A 220 1.14 -3.57 21.57
CA HIS A 220 -0.01 -4.24 20.97
C HIS A 220 0.50 -5.39 20.09
N PRO A 221 0.92 -6.54 20.66
CA PRO A 221 1.47 -7.64 19.85
C PRO A 221 0.44 -8.28 18.92
N ASP A 222 -0.85 -8.23 19.29
CA ASP A 222 -1.98 -8.74 18.49
C ASP A 222 -2.19 -7.96 17.19
N TRP A 223 -1.72 -6.71 17.14
CA TRP A 223 -1.79 -5.86 15.97
C TRP A 223 -1.01 -6.48 14.81
N LEU A 224 0.14 -7.11 15.06
CA LEU A 224 1.05 -7.65 14.04
C LEU A 224 0.36 -8.57 13.01
N MET A 225 -0.71 -9.25 13.40
CA MET A 225 -1.44 -10.24 12.58
C MET A 225 -2.86 -9.82 12.20
N ARG A 226 -3.31 -8.61 12.57
CA ARG A 226 -4.64 -8.11 12.20
C ARG A 226 -4.56 -7.33 10.89
N SER A 227 -5.56 -7.50 10.03
CA SER A 227 -5.83 -6.61 8.89
C SER A 227 -6.26 -5.18 9.32
N SER A 228 -6.21 -4.87 10.62
CA SER A 228 -6.73 -3.63 11.21
C SER A 228 -6.16 -3.38 12.60
N PHE A 229 -5.40 -2.31 12.76
CA PHE A 229 -4.80 -1.90 14.03
C PHE A 229 -5.65 -0.92 14.86
N TYR A 230 -6.92 -0.70 14.49
CA TYR A 230 -7.77 0.32 15.11
C TYR A 230 -8.48 -0.17 16.39
N ARG A 231 -8.40 0.60 17.48
CA ARG A 231 -9.37 0.57 18.59
C ARG A 231 -10.54 1.47 18.24
N ARG A 232 -11.78 0.95 18.32
CA ARG A 232 -13.00 1.77 18.27
C ARG A 232 -13.05 2.76 19.41
#